data_AF-A0A9W6DS91-F1
#
_entry.id   AF-A0A9W6DS91-F1
#
_cell.length_a   1.000
_cell.length_b   1.000
_cell.length_c   1.000
_cell.angle_alpha   90.00
_cell.angle_beta   90.00
_cell.angle_gamma   90.00
#
_symmetry.space_group_name_H-M   'P 1'
#
loop_
_entity.id
_entity.type
_entity.pdbx_description
1 polymer ?
#
loop_
_entity_poly.entity_id
_entity_poly.type
_entity_poly.pdbx_seq_one_letter_code
_entity_poly.pdbx_strand_id
1 'polypeptide(L)'
;MAFGRFPLKVSQQSSVGTAGPLPHASDSSHKKLHCRWMFLTYTECSLSDEAAFVEGLRARLKQRHLTSAEFYGCREEHTQKGVRYHVLLDVGKQINWLVSSARRFLRVSDDPLESIKIRGHSPKQRTDDFIIKHMEECELRADGAAFGRLTSAIAVQAIARKQRCPHCGQPKTKCCKAC
;
A
#
# COMPACT_ATOMS: atom_id res chain seq x y z
N MET A 1 -9.45 -27.15 -71.20
CA MET A 1 -8.01 -27.11 -70.90
C MET A 1 -7.49 -25.72 -71.22
N ALA A 2 -7.09 -24.95 -70.22
CA ALA A 2 -6.19 -23.80 -70.34
C ALA A 2 -5.78 -23.37 -68.92
N PHE A 3 -4.49 -23.40 -68.66
CA PHE A 3 -3.87 -23.07 -67.38
C PHE A 3 -3.85 -21.54 -67.17
N GLY A 4 -4.45 -21.06 -66.08
CA GLY A 4 -4.30 -19.69 -65.61
C GLY A 4 -3.30 -19.62 -64.46
N ARG A 5 -2.08 -19.16 -64.74
CA ARG A 5 -1.06 -18.79 -63.75
C ARG A 5 -1.45 -17.46 -63.08
N PHE A 6 -1.37 -17.43 -61.75
CA PHE A 6 -1.50 -16.22 -60.93
C PHE A 6 -0.32 -15.26 -61.13
N PRO A 7 -0.56 -13.95 -60.95
CA PRO A 7 0.43 -13.13 -60.25
C PRO A 7 -0.17 -12.34 -59.07
N LEU A 8 0.50 -12.56 -57.92
CA LEU A 8 0.93 -11.59 -56.91
C LEU A 8 -0.06 -10.50 -56.43
N LYS A 9 -0.59 -10.74 -55.22
CA LYS A 9 -1.13 -9.72 -54.32
C LYS A 9 -0.02 -8.73 -53.93
N VAL A 10 -0.18 -7.47 -54.31
CA VAL A 10 0.23 -6.33 -53.49
C VAL A 10 -1.04 -5.52 -53.24
N SER A 11 -1.61 -5.67 -52.04
CA SER A 11 -2.69 -4.82 -51.58
C SER A 11 -2.13 -3.95 -50.46
N GLN A 12 -1.70 -2.75 -50.83
CA GLN A 12 -1.71 -1.61 -49.93
C GLN A 12 -3.17 -1.24 -49.69
N GLN A 13 -3.66 -1.45 -48.47
CA GLN A 13 -4.83 -0.74 -47.98
C GLN A 13 -4.46 0.00 -46.71
N SER A 14 -4.24 1.30 -46.92
CA SER A 14 -4.44 2.34 -45.93
C SER A 14 -5.81 2.14 -45.28
N SER A 15 -5.83 1.96 -43.96
CA SER A 15 -7.03 2.18 -43.17
C SER A 15 -6.67 3.12 -42.04
N VAL A 16 -7.16 4.35 -42.20
CA VAL A 16 -7.26 5.35 -41.14
C VAL A 16 -8.16 4.75 -40.05
N GLY A 17 -7.52 4.15 -39.05
CA GLY A 17 -8.20 3.73 -37.83
C GLY A 17 -8.38 4.94 -36.93
N THR A 18 -9.60 5.48 -36.90
CA THR A 18 -10.04 6.43 -35.89
C THR A 18 -9.73 5.81 -34.52
N ALA A 19 -8.72 6.34 -33.84
CA ALA A 19 -8.41 5.98 -32.48
C ALA A 19 -9.63 6.34 -31.61
N GLY A 20 -10.41 5.33 -31.26
CA GLY A 20 -11.42 5.47 -30.21
C GLY A 20 -10.77 6.00 -28.93
N PRO A 21 -11.50 6.73 -28.08
CA PRO A 21 -10.93 7.27 -26.86
C PRO A 21 -10.32 6.13 -26.05
N LEU A 22 -9.02 6.25 -25.74
CA LEU A 22 -8.37 5.43 -24.72
C LEU A 22 -9.28 5.40 -23.48
N PRO A 23 -9.48 4.24 -22.84
CA PRO A 23 -10.25 4.19 -21.61
C PRO A 23 -9.61 5.14 -20.62
N HIS A 24 -10.28 6.26 -20.33
CA HIS A 24 -9.86 7.19 -19.31
C HIS A 24 -9.64 6.38 -18.04
N ALA A 25 -8.39 6.32 -17.58
CA ALA A 25 -8.07 5.78 -16.28
C ALA A 25 -8.97 6.52 -15.27
N SER A 26 -9.93 5.80 -14.70
CA SER A 26 -10.82 6.34 -13.69
C SER A 26 -9.97 7.01 -12.63
N ASP A 27 -10.13 8.33 -12.47
CA ASP A 27 -9.32 9.10 -11.55
C ASP A 27 -9.42 8.47 -10.14
N SER A 28 -8.30 7.88 -9.70
CA SER A 28 -8.24 7.10 -8.46
C SER A 28 -8.56 7.94 -7.22
N SER A 29 -8.58 9.27 -7.38
CA SER A 29 -8.96 10.26 -6.38
C SER A 29 -10.39 10.07 -5.85
N HIS A 30 -11.31 9.52 -6.65
CA HIS A 30 -12.72 9.28 -6.30
C HIS A 30 -12.99 7.92 -5.66
N LYS A 31 -11.97 7.07 -5.50
CA LYS A 31 -12.12 5.76 -4.88
C LYS A 31 -12.51 5.91 -3.40
N LYS A 32 -13.55 5.19 -2.96
CA LYS A 32 -13.94 5.09 -1.56
C LYS A 32 -13.06 4.10 -0.80
N LEU A 33 -12.62 4.52 0.38
CA LEU A 33 -11.93 3.73 1.40
C LEU A 33 -12.94 3.40 2.49
N HIS A 34 -13.45 2.17 2.45
CA HIS A 34 -14.35 1.61 3.46
C HIS A 34 -13.64 0.53 4.28
N CYS A 35 -12.69 0.94 5.11
CA CYS A 35 -11.78 0.03 5.81
C CYS A 35 -11.36 0.59 7.17
N ARG A 36 -10.84 -0.27 8.04
CA ARG A 36 -10.17 0.13 9.29
C ARG A 36 -8.65 0.15 9.14
N TRP A 37 -8.14 -0.74 8.31
CA TRP A 37 -6.71 -0.93 8.07
C TRP A 37 -6.32 -0.32 6.74
N MET A 38 -5.21 0.40 6.72
CA MET A 38 -4.64 0.92 5.49
C MET A 38 -3.12 0.92 5.54
N PHE A 39 -2.50 0.80 4.37
CA PHE A 39 -1.07 0.93 4.19
C PHE A 39 -0.78 2.19 3.39
N LEU A 40 0.04 3.05 3.97
CA LEU A 40 0.44 4.35 3.43
C LEU A 40 1.87 4.25 2.94
N THR A 41 2.15 4.90 1.82
CA THR A 41 3.52 5.14 1.36
C THR A 41 3.66 6.61 1.01
N TYR A 42 4.50 7.31 1.76
CA TYR A 42 4.91 8.68 1.51
C TYR A 42 6.15 8.62 0.63
N THR A 43 6.02 8.91 -0.66
CA THR A 43 7.15 8.93 -1.59
C THR A 43 7.78 10.31 -1.62
N GLU A 44 9.12 10.39 -1.67
CA GLU A 44 9.82 11.67 -1.81
C GLU A 44 9.44 12.65 -0.67
N CYS A 45 9.39 12.13 0.56
CA CYS A 45 9.01 12.89 1.73
C CYS A 45 10.08 13.93 2.04
N SER A 46 9.68 15.20 2.19
CA SER A 46 10.62 16.28 2.54
C SER A 46 11.15 16.17 3.97
N LEU A 47 10.45 15.46 4.85
CA LEU A 47 10.89 15.19 6.21
C LEU A 47 11.89 14.05 6.20
N SER A 48 13.18 14.36 6.40
CA SER A 48 14.23 13.35 6.50
C SER A 48 14.32 12.70 7.87
N ASP A 49 13.91 13.43 8.92
CA ASP A 49 13.91 12.98 10.30
C ASP A 49 12.65 12.16 10.63
N GLU A 50 12.87 10.94 11.12
CA GLU A 50 11.79 10.03 11.53
C GLU A 50 10.98 10.58 12.69
N ALA A 51 11.60 11.22 13.68
CA ALA A 51 10.89 11.73 14.84
C ALA A 51 9.90 12.83 14.44
N ALA A 52 10.33 13.78 13.60
CA ALA A 52 9.47 14.80 13.03
C ALA A 52 8.30 14.22 12.22
N PHE A 53 8.54 13.19 11.41
CA PHE A 53 7.49 12.50 10.67
C PHE A 53 6.46 11.84 11.61
N VAL A 54 6.94 11.10 12.61
CA VAL A 54 6.11 10.38 13.58
C VAL A 54 5.23 11.34 14.37
N GLU A 55 5.80 12.45 14.86
CA GLU A 55 5.05 13.48 15.59
C GLU A 55 4.03 14.19 14.70
N GLY A 56 4.38 14.51 13.45
CA GLY A 56 3.45 15.09 12.50
C GLY A 56 2.28 14.15 12.18
N LEU A 57 2.54 12.86 11.99
CA LEU A 57 1.49 11.85 11.78
C LEU A 57 0.56 11.76 12.99
N ARG A 58 1.11 11.69 14.21
CA ARG A 58 0.33 11.70 15.46
C ARG A 58 -0.55 12.95 15.57
N ALA A 59 -0.01 14.12 15.26
CA ALA A 59 -0.74 15.38 15.28
C ALA A 59 -1.94 15.35 14.31
N ARG A 60 -1.76 14.80 13.09
CA ARG A 60 -2.85 14.65 12.11
C ARG A 60 -3.93 13.68 12.57
N LEU A 61 -3.56 12.55 13.14
CA LEU A 61 -4.52 11.59 13.70
C LEU A 61 -5.34 12.23 14.84
N LYS A 62 -4.68 12.98 15.73
CA LYS A 62 -5.35 13.73 16.82
C LYS A 62 -6.30 14.79 16.28
N GLN A 63 -5.89 15.58 15.27
CA GLN A 63 -6.71 16.61 14.62
C GLN A 63 -7.99 16.04 14.01
N ARG A 64 -7.99 14.75 13.63
CA ARG A 64 -9.15 14.05 13.06
C ARG A 64 -9.93 13.21 14.07
N HIS A 65 -9.68 13.41 15.37
CA HIS A 65 -10.31 12.64 16.45
C HIS A 65 -10.12 11.12 16.28
N LEU A 66 -8.96 10.72 15.77
CA LEU A 66 -8.52 9.32 15.67
C LEU A 66 -7.52 9.02 16.79
N THR A 67 -7.92 9.29 18.03
CA THR A 67 -7.06 9.13 19.21
C THR A 67 -6.72 7.68 19.53
N SER A 68 -7.55 6.74 19.08
CA SER A 68 -7.31 5.30 19.18
C SER A 68 -6.54 4.73 18.00
N ALA A 69 -6.10 5.56 17.05
CA ALA A 69 -5.36 5.07 15.90
C ALA A 69 -3.94 4.65 16.32
N GLU A 70 -3.50 3.54 15.76
CA GLU A 70 -2.18 2.95 15.99
C GLU A 70 -1.49 2.76 14.66
N PHE A 71 -0.17 2.82 14.66
CA PHE A 71 0.59 2.61 13.44
C PHE A 71 1.91 1.90 13.71
N TYR A 72 2.37 1.19 12.68
CA TYR A 72 3.67 0.57 12.58
C TYR A 72 4.26 0.93 11.22
N GLY A 73 5.52 1.33 11.17
CA GLY A 73 6.11 1.82 9.94
C GLY A 73 7.62 1.75 9.90
N CYS A 74 8.18 2.18 8.79
CA CYS A 74 9.63 2.28 8.61
C CYS A 74 9.99 3.47 7.73
N ARG A 75 11.21 3.96 7.92
CA ARG A 75 11.89 4.90 7.03
C ARG A 75 12.75 4.11 6.04
N GLU A 76 12.54 4.32 4.75
CA GLU A 76 13.37 3.77 3.66
C GLU A 76 14.13 4.92 3.01
N GLU A 77 15.46 4.83 2.94
CA GLU A 77 16.28 5.79 2.24
C GLU A 77 16.55 5.32 0.81
N HIS A 78 16.06 6.08 -0.17
CA HIS A 78 16.24 5.77 -1.58
C HIS A 78 17.25 6.76 -2.18
N THR A 79 18.46 6.29 -2.49
CA THR A 79 19.62 7.11 -2.92
C THR A 79 19.30 8.11 -4.04
N GLN A 80 18.36 7.80 -4.94
CA GLN A 80 17.97 8.66 -6.06
C GLN A 80 16.60 9.34 -5.90
N LYS A 81 15.77 8.87 -4.97
CA LYS A 81 14.35 9.28 -4.86
C LYS A 81 14.01 9.82 -3.46
N GLY A 82 15.03 10.17 -2.69
CA GLY A 82 14.90 10.71 -1.35
C GLY A 82 14.33 9.72 -0.34
N VAL A 83 13.79 10.27 0.74
CA VAL A 83 13.26 9.50 1.87
C VAL A 83 11.83 9.04 1.58
N ARG A 84 11.53 7.82 1.99
CA ARG A 84 10.17 7.26 1.96
C ARG A 84 9.76 6.77 3.32
N TYR A 85 8.47 6.92 3.62
CA TYR A 85 7.88 6.30 4.79
C TYR A 85 6.82 5.31 4.37
N HIS A 86 6.90 4.11 4.94
CA HIS A 86 5.88 3.08 4.82
C HIS A 86 5.18 2.93 6.16
N VAL A 87 3.86 3.01 6.18
CA VAL A 87 3.08 3.00 7.42
C VAL A 87 1.86 2.11 7.29
N LEU A 88 1.81 1.04 8.08
CA LEU A 88 0.60 0.31 8.37
C LEU A 88 -0.18 1.03 9.46
N LEU A 89 -1.37 1.51 9.14
CA LEU A 89 -2.24 2.29 10.02
C LEU A 89 -3.51 1.51 10.37
N ASP A 90 -3.74 1.34 11.66
CA ASP A 90 -5.03 1.00 12.25
C ASP A 90 -5.74 2.30 12.64
N VAL A 91 -6.81 2.70 11.94
CA VAL A 91 -7.56 3.91 12.33
C VAL A 91 -8.50 3.69 13.53
N GLY A 92 -8.55 2.47 14.09
CA GLY A 92 -9.34 2.09 15.27
C GLY A 92 -10.82 1.85 15.00
N LYS A 93 -11.37 2.39 13.91
CA LYS A 93 -12.77 2.22 13.48
C LYS A 93 -12.87 2.08 11.97
N GLN A 94 -13.99 1.56 11.48
CA GLN A 94 -14.24 1.55 10.04
C GLN A 94 -14.54 2.98 9.56
N ILE A 95 -13.71 3.49 8.65
CA ILE A 95 -13.93 4.79 8.01
C ILE A 95 -14.65 4.63 6.69
N ASN A 96 -15.25 5.72 6.21
CA ASN A 96 -15.80 5.84 4.87
C ASN A 96 -15.30 7.16 4.25
N TRP A 97 -14.07 7.14 3.75
CA TRP A 97 -13.41 8.32 3.19
C TRP A 97 -13.21 8.18 1.69
N LEU A 98 -13.06 9.29 0.97
CA LEU A 98 -12.46 9.27 -0.36
C LEU A 98 -10.94 9.21 -0.23
N VAL A 99 -10.25 8.58 -1.17
CA VAL A 99 -8.77 8.57 -1.22
C VAL A 99 -8.22 10.00 -1.19
N SER A 100 -8.82 10.93 -1.92
CA SER A 100 -8.46 12.36 -1.89
C SER A 100 -8.59 12.98 -0.51
N SER A 101 -9.63 12.64 0.25
CA SER A 101 -9.84 13.12 1.61
C SER A 101 -8.81 12.50 2.58
N ALA A 102 -8.55 11.20 2.44
CA ALA A 102 -7.56 10.49 3.25
C ALA A 102 -6.16 11.08 3.06
N ARG A 103 -5.75 11.39 1.81
CA ARG A 103 -4.48 12.07 1.52
C ARG A 103 -4.38 13.41 2.23
N ARG A 104 -5.44 14.23 2.19
CA ARG A 104 -5.47 15.53 2.90
C ARG A 104 -5.40 15.37 4.41
N PHE A 105 -6.07 14.36 4.96
CA PHE A 105 -6.13 14.14 6.41
C PHE A 105 -4.83 13.59 6.96
N LEU A 106 -4.14 12.77 6.19
CA LEU A 106 -2.90 12.07 6.57
C LEU A 106 -1.65 12.77 6.02
N ARG A 107 -1.77 13.99 5.51
CA ARG A 107 -0.64 14.77 5.00
C ARG A 107 0.23 15.27 6.15
N VAL A 108 1.46 14.77 6.24
CA VAL A 108 2.41 15.10 7.34
C VAL A 108 3.28 16.30 7.00
N SER A 109 3.61 16.49 5.72
CA SER A 109 4.50 17.53 5.18
C SER A 109 3.81 18.36 4.09
N ASP A 110 4.46 19.41 3.62
CA ASP A 110 3.96 20.23 2.50
C ASP A 110 4.18 19.58 1.11
N ASP A 111 4.49 18.29 1.07
CA ASP A 111 4.60 17.52 -0.18
C ASP A 111 3.26 17.42 -0.93
N PRO A 112 3.27 17.26 -2.26
CA PRO A 112 2.05 17.06 -3.05
C PRO A 112 1.22 15.89 -2.53
N LEU A 113 -0.11 16.02 -2.48
CA LEU A 113 -1.00 14.95 -1.98
C LEU A 113 -0.84 13.61 -2.72
N GLU A 114 -0.47 13.67 -3.99
CA GLU A 114 -0.23 12.50 -4.84
C GLU A 114 1.00 11.69 -4.43
N SER A 115 1.91 12.28 -3.64
CA SER A 115 3.06 11.58 -3.05
C SER A 115 2.64 10.53 -2.01
N ILE A 116 1.41 10.63 -1.49
CA ILE A 116 0.84 9.69 -0.54
C ILE A 116 0.03 8.64 -1.30
N LYS A 117 0.59 7.43 -1.39
CA LYS A 117 -0.10 6.25 -1.92
C LYS A 117 -0.83 5.54 -0.79
N ILE A 118 -2.12 5.27 -1.00
CA ILE A 118 -2.99 4.64 0.02
C ILE A 118 -3.51 3.32 -0.52
N ARG A 119 -3.27 2.25 0.23
CA ARG A 119 -3.86 0.93 0.00
C ARG A 119 -4.75 0.59 1.19
N GLY A 120 -6.06 0.67 1.01
CA GLY A 120 -7.01 0.20 2.02
C GLY A 120 -7.13 -1.32 2.02
N HIS A 121 -7.39 -1.90 3.19
CA HIS A 121 -7.79 -3.30 3.32
C HIS A 121 -9.07 -3.55 2.51
N SER A 122 -9.06 -4.62 1.72
CA SER A 122 -10.19 -5.03 0.88
C SER A 122 -11.10 -6.00 1.64
N PRO A 123 -12.44 -5.90 1.50
CA PRO A 123 -13.37 -6.88 2.07
C PRO A 123 -13.11 -8.33 1.62
N LYS A 124 -12.47 -8.52 0.46
CA LYS A 124 -12.15 -9.85 -0.09
C LYS A 124 -10.86 -10.46 0.50
N GLN A 125 -10.09 -9.70 1.27
CA GLN A 125 -8.83 -10.13 1.86
C GLN A 125 -9.01 -10.37 3.35
N ARG A 126 -8.40 -11.42 3.91
CA ARG A 126 -8.37 -11.60 5.37
C ARG A 126 -7.56 -10.46 6.00
N THR A 127 -8.07 -9.89 7.09
CA THR A 127 -7.42 -8.78 7.79
C THR A 127 -6.02 -9.16 8.27
N ASP A 128 -5.85 -10.34 8.86
CA ASP A 128 -4.53 -10.81 9.32
C ASP A 128 -3.52 -10.88 8.17
N ASP A 129 -3.92 -11.39 7.01
CA ASP A 129 -3.03 -11.54 5.86
C ASP A 129 -2.61 -10.16 5.32
N PHE A 130 -3.50 -9.16 5.40
CA PHE A 130 -3.17 -7.76 5.08
C PHE A 130 -2.15 -7.18 6.08
N ILE A 131 -2.39 -7.37 7.38
CA ILE A 131 -1.50 -6.88 8.45
C ILE A 131 -0.13 -7.52 8.33
N ILE A 132 -0.06 -8.86 8.27
CA ILE A 132 1.20 -9.63 8.21
C ILE A 132 2.02 -9.17 7.00
N LYS A 133 1.40 -9.13 5.82
CA LYS A 133 2.07 -8.71 4.58
C LYS A 133 2.70 -7.33 4.73
N HIS A 134 1.95 -6.35 5.22
CA HIS A 134 2.42 -4.97 5.28
C HIS A 134 3.39 -4.71 6.44
N MET A 135 3.30 -5.48 7.53
CA MET A 135 4.35 -5.50 8.55
C MET A 135 5.66 -6.07 8.01
N GLU A 136 5.60 -7.18 7.28
CA GLU A 136 6.78 -7.77 6.61
C GLU A 136 7.37 -6.80 5.58
N GLU A 137 6.53 -6.10 4.80
CA GLU A 137 7.01 -5.05 3.88
C GLU A 137 7.76 -3.93 4.62
N CYS A 138 7.31 -3.52 5.81
CA CYS A 138 8.02 -2.54 6.64
C CYS A 138 9.34 -3.11 7.16
N GLU A 139 9.32 -4.30 7.76
CA GLU A 139 10.52 -4.94 8.33
C GLU A 139 11.61 -5.18 7.28
N LEU A 140 11.23 -5.60 6.06
CA LEU A 140 12.16 -5.83 4.95
C LEU A 140 12.81 -4.53 4.44
N ARG A 141 12.13 -3.39 4.54
CA ARG A 141 12.63 -2.08 4.08
C ARG A 141 13.37 -1.30 5.16
N ALA A 142 13.13 -1.63 6.41
CA ALA A 142 13.65 -0.90 7.55
C ALA A 142 15.12 -1.20 7.86
N ASP A 143 15.71 -2.24 7.26
CA ASP A 143 16.98 -2.84 7.72
C ASP A 143 17.01 -3.03 9.25
N GLY A 144 15.85 -3.28 9.86
CA GLY A 144 15.65 -3.42 11.31
C GLY A 144 15.16 -2.18 12.07
N ALA A 145 15.13 -0.99 11.47
CA ALA A 145 14.72 0.27 12.13
C ALA A 145 13.23 0.61 11.90
N ALA A 146 12.33 -0.25 12.40
CA ALA A 146 10.89 0.03 12.35
C ALA A 146 10.44 0.86 13.56
N PHE A 147 9.44 1.73 13.36
CA PHE A 147 8.84 2.57 14.39
C PHE A 147 7.37 2.27 14.62
N GLY A 148 6.87 2.74 15.76
CA GLY A 148 5.47 2.55 16.15
C GLY A 148 5.19 1.14 16.67
N ARG A 149 3.92 0.90 16.99
CA ARG A 149 3.44 -0.38 17.51
C ARG A 149 1.96 -0.54 17.22
N LEU A 150 1.52 -1.79 17.08
CA LEU A 150 0.12 -2.16 17.01
C LEU A 150 -0.21 -3.00 18.23
N THR A 151 -1.20 -2.58 19.02
CA THR A 151 -1.63 -3.28 20.23
C THR A 151 -3.05 -3.83 20.13
N SER A 152 -3.79 -3.47 19.07
CA SER A 152 -5.11 -4.04 18.83
C SER A 152 -5.07 -5.58 18.78
N ALA A 153 -6.08 -6.23 19.38
CA ALA A 153 -6.13 -7.68 19.49
C ALA A 153 -5.97 -8.40 18.14
N ILE A 154 -6.50 -7.81 17.06
CA ILE A 154 -6.37 -8.33 15.69
C ILE A 154 -4.90 -8.28 15.25
N ALA A 155 -4.18 -7.18 15.50
CA ALA A 155 -2.76 -7.08 15.17
C ALA A 155 -1.92 -8.07 15.98
N VAL A 156 -2.19 -8.20 17.28
CA VAL A 156 -1.51 -9.16 18.15
C VAL A 156 -1.72 -10.59 17.66
N GLN A 157 -2.94 -10.95 17.28
CA GLN A 157 -3.26 -12.25 16.69
C GLN A 157 -2.56 -12.47 15.35
N ALA A 158 -2.51 -11.45 14.49
CA ALA A 158 -1.81 -11.50 13.21
C ALA A 158 -0.30 -11.72 13.39
N ILE A 159 0.33 -11.02 14.34
CA ILE A 159 1.74 -11.20 14.71
C ILE A 159 1.99 -12.61 15.26
N ALA A 160 1.12 -13.08 16.16
CA ALA A 160 1.21 -14.43 16.69
C ALA A 160 1.08 -15.50 15.59
N ARG A 161 0.21 -15.27 14.58
CA ARG A 161 0.06 -16.14 13.41
C ARG A 161 1.29 -16.10 12.50
N LYS A 162 1.89 -14.94 12.27
CA LYS A 162 3.17 -14.79 11.55
C LYS A 162 4.29 -15.59 12.22
N GLN A 163 4.27 -15.67 13.55
CA GLN A 163 5.21 -16.45 14.34
C GLN A 163 4.89 -17.96 14.35
N ARG A 164 3.92 -18.46 13.57
CA ARG A 164 3.63 -19.90 13.45
C ARG A 164 4.15 -20.48 12.14
N CYS A 165 4.51 -21.76 12.16
CA CYS A 165 4.85 -22.55 10.99
C CYS A 165 3.62 -22.71 10.08
N PRO A 166 3.73 -22.45 8.77
CA PRO A 166 2.61 -22.62 7.84
C PRO A 166 2.19 -24.10 7.67
N HIS A 167 3.08 -25.06 7.91
CA HIS A 167 2.80 -26.49 7.75
C HIS A 167 2.13 -27.12 8.97
N CYS A 168 2.55 -26.78 10.19
CA CYS A 168 2.06 -27.44 11.41
C CYS A 168 1.37 -26.50 12.41
N GLY A 169 1.32 -25.19 12.14
CA GLY A 169 0.67 -24.21 13.01
C GLY A 169 1.36 -23.97 14.36
N GLN A 170 2.47 -24.65 14.65
CA GLN A 170 3.26 -24.48 15.86
C GLN A 170 4.06 -23.17 15.84
N PRO A 171 4.39 -22.56 17.00
CA PRO A 171 5.31 -21.43 17.05
C PRO A 171 6.63 -21.73 16.34
N LYS A 172 7.20 -20.74 15.64
CA LYS A 172 8.51 -20.74 14.98
C LYS A 172 9.62 -20.72 16.06
N THR A 173 9.66 -21.74 16.90
CA THR A 173 10.82 -22.04 17.74
C THR A 173 11.71 -23.04 17.01
N LYS A 174 12.95 -23.21 17.47
CA LYS A 174 14.07 -23.91 16.79
C LYS A 174 13.81 -25.38 16.36
N CYS A 175 12.61 -25.93 16.56
CA CYS A 175 12.21 -27.29 16.21
C CYS A 175 11.36 -27.43 14.92
N CYS A 176 11.25 -26.39 14.07
CA CYS A 176 10.80 -26.56 12.68
C CYS A 176 11.87 -27.20 11.77
N LYS A 177 12.62 -28.20 12.26
CA LYS A 177 13.56 -28.99 11.44
C LYS A 177 12.93 -30.26 10.86
N ALA A 178 11.65 -30.54 11.12
CA ALA A 178 10.98 -31.78 10.73
C ALA A 178 9.54 -31.60 10.19
N CYS A 179 9.23 -30.43 9.61
CA CYS A 179 8.01 -30.24 8.81
C CYS A 179 8.39 -29.94 7.36
#